data_AF-A0A5J4R7Z8-F1
#
_entry.id   AF-A0A5J4R7Z8-F1
#
_cell.length_a   1.000
_cell.length_b   1.000
_cell.length_c   1.000
_cell.angle_alpha   90.00
_cell.angle_beta   90.00
_cell.angle_gamma   90.00
#
_symmetry.space_group_name_H-M   'P 1'
#
loop_
_entity.id
_entity.type
_entity.pdbx_description
1 polymer ?
#
loop_
_entity_poly.entity_id
_entity_poly.type
_entity_poly.pdbx_seq_one_letter_code
_entity_poly.pdbx_strand_id
1 'polypeptide(L)'
;MKTKKEAAYEYAGCKEGDPVPNEAWEKIRAFQAGIRFAEEWIPVERELPEKAETVLIRGRIAGGKEDFVTGKFYKSGFWASVSYLITPTHWRSINYK
;
A
#
# COMPACT_ATOMS: atom_id res chain seq x y z
N MET A 1 -1.33 -21.69 -10.22
CA MET A 1 -1.12 -20.33 -9.68
C MET A 1 -0.35 -20.47 -8.39
N LYS A 2 0.75 -19.71 -8.21
CA LYS A 2 1.56 -19.78 -6.98
C LYS A 2 0.84 -19.08 -5.83
N THR A 3 0.96 -19.60 -4.62
CA THR A 3 0.48 -18.95 -3.39
C THR A 3 1.42 -17.81 -2.99
N LYS A 4 0.94 -16.87 -2.17
CA LYS A 4 1.78 -15.81 -1.57
C LYS A 4 2.95 -16.39 -0.78
N LYS A 5 2.75 -17.55 -0.14
CA LYS A 5 3.77 -18.25 0.61
C LYS A 5 4.84 -18.79 -0.33
N GLU A 6 4.46 -19.52 -1.37
CA GLU A 6 5.39 -20.05 -2.38
C GLU A 6 6.22 -18.92 -3.02
N ALA A 7 5.56 -17.80 -3.38
CA ALA A 7 6.25 -16.64 -3.96
C ALA A 7 7.24 -15.99 -2.98
N ALA A 8 6.92 -15.94 -1.69
CA ALA A 8 7.81 -15.38 -0.67
C ALA A 8 9.06 -16.25 -0.46
N TYR A 9 8.92 -17.58 -0.47
CA TYR A 9 10.05 -18.51 -0.37
C TYR A 9 10.94 -18.42 -1.62
N GLU A 10 10.34 -18.40 -2.81
CA GLU A 10 11.06 -18.22 -4.08
C GLU A 10 11.82 -16.89 -4.11
N TYR A 11 11.20 -15.79 -3.66
CA TYR A 11 11.85 -14.48 -3.53
C TYR A 11 13.07 -14.51 -2.60
N ALA A 12 12.99 -15.30 -1.53
CA ALA A 12 14.11 -15.48 -0.60
C ALA A 12 15.19 -16.46 -1.11
N GLY A 13 14.98 -17.10 -2.26
CA GLY A 13 15.88 -18.13 -2.81
C GLY A 13 15.73 -19.49 -2.15
N CYS A 14 14.61 -19.74 -1.46
CA CYS A 14 14.32 -20.98 -0.73
C CYS A 14 13.23 -21.79 -1.44
N LYS A 15 13.23 -23.11 -1.21
CA LYS A 15 12.08 -23.96 -1.55
C LYS A 15 11.23 -24.19 -0.30
N GLU A 16 9.92 -24.33 -0.50
CA GLU A 16 9.01 -24.65 0.59
C GLU A 16 9.32 -26.05 1.14
N GLY A 17 9.54 -26.15 2.45
CA GLY A 17 9.91 -27.39 3.13
C GLY A 17 11.38 -27.51 3.53
N ASP A 18 12.26 -26.69 2.96
CA ASP A 18 13.68 -26.64 3.35
C ASP A 18 13.88 -25.82 4.65
N PRO A 19 14.93 -26.11 5.44
CA PRO A 19 15.33 -25.23 6.53
C PRO A 19 15.65 -23.83 5.99
N VAL A 20 14.90 -22.84 6.46
CA VAL A 20 15.08 -21.43 6.03
C VAL A 20 16.17 -20.78 6.88
N PRO A 21 17.29 -20.31 6.29
CA PRO A 21 18.30 -19.55 7.03
C PRO A 21 17.72 -18.28 7.64
N ASN A 22 18.27 -17.81 8.77
CA ASN A 22 17.78 -16.59 9.42
C ASN A 22 17.76 -15.36 8.48
N GLU A 23 18.73 -15.24 7.58
CA GLU A 23 18.79 -14.16 6.57
C GLU A 23 17.64 -14.24 5.55
N ALA A 24 17.20 -15.45 5.21
CA ALA A 24 16.07 -15.66 4.30
C ALA A 24 14.73 -15.30 4.97
N TRP A 25 14.62 -15.45 6.29
CA TRP A 25 13.44 -15.00 7.03
C TRP A 25 13.21 -13.50 6.94
N GLU A 26 14.28 -12.69 6.94
CA GLU A 26 14.14 -11.23 6.77
C GLU A 26 13.58 -10.88 5.39
N LYS A 27 14.07 -11.55 4.33
CA LYS A 27 13.56 -11.38 2.97
C LYS A 27 12.09 -11.79 2.84
N ILE A 28 11.70 -12.91 3.44
CA ILE A 28 10.29 -13.37 3.48
C ILE A 28 9.41 -12.33 4.21
N ARG A 29 9.86 -11.82 5.35
CA ARG A 29 9.11 -10.78 6.10
C ARG A 29 8.96 -9.49 5.29
N ALA A 30 10.03 -9.03 4.65
CA ALA A 30 9.99 -7.85 3.79
C ALA A 30 9.02 -8.04 2.60
N PHE A 31 9.04 -9.21 1.96
CA PHE A 31 8.11 -9.55 0.89
C PHE A 31 6.65 -9.55 1.36
N GLN A 32 6.36 -10.18 2.51
CA GLN A 32 5.02 -10.18 3.10
C GLN A 32 4.57 -8.77 3.53
N ALA A 33 5.49 -7.94 4.04
CA ALA A 33 5.22 -6.54 4.31
C ALA A 33 4.88 -5.77 3.03
N GLY A 34 5.59 -6.03 1.93
CA GLY A 34 5.28 -5.48 0.61
C GLY A 34 3.92 -5.92 0.06
N ILE A 35 3.50 -7.17 0.29
CA ILE A 35 2.16 -7.64 -0.06
C ILE A 35 1.10 -6.92 0.78
N ARG A 36 1.25 -6.89 2.10
CA ARG A 36 0.33 -6.15 2.98
C ARG A 36 0.25 -4.70 2.56
N PHE A 37 1.39 -4.10 2.24
CA PHE A 37 1.46 -2.79 1.63
C PHE A 37 0.59 -2.72 0.37
N ALA A 38 0.77 -3.60 -0.61
CA ALA A 38 -0.04 -3.55 -1.83
C ALA A 38 -1.56 -3.77 -1.59
N GLU A 39 -1.95 -4.45 -0.51
CA GLU A 39 -3.35 -4.82 -0.23
C GLU A 39 -4.10 -3.84 0.68
N GLU A 40 -3.41 -3.08 1.52
CA GLU A 40 -3.98 -2.16 2.50
C GLU A 40 -4.42 -0.83 1.87
N TRP A 41 -5.29 -0.87 0.85
CA TRP A 41 -5.94 0.31 0.28
C TRP A 41 -7.39 0.40 0.73
N ILE A 42 -7.75 1.52 1.35
CA ILE A 42 -9.08 1.80 1.89
C ILE A 42 -9.83 2.70 0.89
N PRO A 43 -10.97 2.27 0.34
CA PRO A 43 -11.79 3.12 -0.52
C PRO A 43 -12.27 4.36 0.23
N VAL A 44 -12.16 5.55 -0.38
CA VAL A 44 -12.59 6.82 0.25
C VAL A 44 -14.10 6.87 0.53
N GLU A 45 -14.88 6.05 -0.18
CA GLU A 45 -16.32 5.87 0.02
C GLU A 45 -16.64 5.04 1.28
N ARG A 46 -15.72 4.17 1.69
CA ARG A 46 -15.88 3.30 2.87
C ARG A 46 -15.48 4.03 4.14
N GLU A 47 -14.32 4.68 4.10
CA GLU A 47 -13.71 5.30 5.26
C GLU A 47 -12.75 6.40 4.79
N LEU A 48 -12.61 7.45 5.60
CA LEU A 48 -11.72 8.58 5.33
C LEU A 48 -10.61 8.60 6.40
N PRO A 49 -9.41 9.10 6.07
CA PRO A 49 -8.32 9.22 7.03
C PRO A 49 -8.68 10.11 8.21
N GLU A 50 -7.90 10.01 9.29
CA GLU A 50 -8.01 10.95 10.39
C GLU A 50 -7.67 12.39 9.93
N LYS A 51 -8.23 13.37 10.64
CA LYS A 51 -8.04 14.79 10.30
C LYS A 51 -6.55 15.14 10.36
N ALA A 52 -6.02 15.64 9.24
CA ALA A 52 -4.62 16.04 9.06
C ALA A 52 -3.60 14.87 9.12
N GLU A 53 -4.05 13.62 9.09
CA GLU A 53 -3.17 12.47 8.88
C GLU A 53 -2.53 12.55 7.50
N THR A 54 -1.24 12.21 7.41
CA THR A 54 -0.53 12.13 6.13
C THR A 54 -0.65 10.72 5.59
N VAL A 55 -1.27 10.58 4.43
CA VAL A 55 -1.62 9.29 3.82
C VAL A 55 -1.15 9.22 2.37
N LEU A 56 -0.99 8.00 1.86
CA LEU A 56 -0.79 7.77 0.43
C LEU A 56 -2.17 7.63 -0.21
N ILE A 57 -2.36 8.29 -1.34
CA ILE A 57 -3.63 8.39 -2.04
C ILE A 57 -3.45 7.81 -3.42
N ARG A 58 -4.34 6.90 -3.79
CA ARG A 58 -4.51 6.39 -5.15
C ARG A 58 -5.71 7.08 -5.77
N GLY A 59 -5.54 7.62 -6.95
CA GLY A 59 -6.62 8.31 -7.64
C GLY A 59 -6.46 8.33 -9.15
N ARG A 60 -7.46 8.88 -9.81
CA ARG A 60 -7.46 9.04 -11.27
C ARG A 60 -7.05 10.45 -11.64
N ILE A 61 -6.14 10.57 -12.60
CA ILE A 61 -5.79 11.85 -13.22
C ILE A 61 -6.60 12.11 -14.49
N ALA A 62 -6.55 13.34 -15.00
CA ALA A 62 -7.12 13.69 -16.29
C ALA A 62 -6.63 12.71 -17.38
N GLY A 63 -7.56 12.15 -18.15
CA GLY A 63 -7.27 11.09 -19.12
C GLY A 63 -7.40 9.66 -18.58
N GLY A 64 -7.91 9.47 -17.35
CA GLY A 64 -8.30 8.16 -16.81
C GLY A 64 -7.16 7.27 -16.32
N LYS A 65 -5.92 7.77 -16.33
CA LYS A 65 -4.76 7.06 -15.76
C LYS A 65 -4.83 7.09 -14.23
N GLU A 66 -4.31 6.04 -13.60
CA GLU A 66 -4.12 6.02 -12.15
C GLU A 66 -2.78 6.63 -11.78
N ASP A 67 -2.76 7.34 -10.66
CA ASP A 67 -1.56 7.92 -10.07
C ASP A 67 -1.60 7.84 -8.54
N PHE A 68 -0.43 8.05 -7.92
CA PHE A 68 -0.24 7.95 -6.47
C PHE A 68 0.43 9.20 -5.92
N VAL A 69 -0.19 9.83 -4.91
CA VAL A 69 0.33 11.04 -4.28
C VAL A 69 0.22 10.96 -2.77
N THR A 70 1.06 11.70 -2.05
CA THR A 70 0.88 11.90 -0.61
C THR A 70 -0.06 13.08 -0.36
N GLY A 71 -0.92 12.96 0.65
CA GLY A 71 -1.86 14.02 0.99
C GLY A 71 -2.40 13.96 2.40
N LYS A 72 -3.07 15.04 2.79
CA LYS A 72 -3.73 15.18 4.09
C LYS A 72 -5.22 15.39 3.91
N PHE A 73 -6.04 14.63 4.64
CA PHE A 73 -7.49 14.81 4.63
C PHE A 73 -7.93 15.87 5.65
N TYR A 74 -8.74 16.83 5.21
CA TYR A 74 -9.38 17.83 6.07
C TYR A 74 -10.89 17.58 6.11
N LYS A 75 -11.48 17.71 7.31
CA LYS A 75 -12.90 17.43 7.64
C LYS A 75 -13.94 18.02 6.67
N SER A 76 -13.61 19.01 5.85
CA SER A 76 -14.49 19.62 4.84
C SER A 76 -14.55 18.85 3.51
N GLY A 77 -14.04 17.61 3.45
CA GLY A 77 -13.93 16.85 2.19
C GLY A 77 -12.76 17.29 1.31
N PHE A 78 -11.91 18.19 1.83
CA PHE A 78 -10.77 18.74 1.11
C PHE A 78 -9.51 17.92 1.39
N TRP A 79 -8.83 17.51 0.34
CA TRP A 79 -7.54 16.84 0.43
C TRP A 79 -6.43 17.85 0.11
N ALA A 80 -5.64 18.26 1.11
CA ALA A 80 -4.51 19.16 0.87
C ALA A 80 -3.31 18.37 0.33
N SER A 81 -2.54 19.02 -0.55
CA SER A 81 -1.45 18.47 -1.39
C SER A 81 -1.83 17.43 -2.44
N VAL A 82 -3.12 17.13 -2.56
CA VAL A 82 -3.67 16.54 -3.76
C VAL A 82 -3.70 17.67 -4.78
N SER A 83 -2.75 17.67 -5.71
CA SER A 83 -2.86 18.55 -6.88
C SER A 83 -4.29 18.41 -7.43
N TYR A 84 -4.95 19.50 -7.81
CA TYR A 84 -6.33 19.49 -8.36
C TYR A 84 -6.52 18.53 -9.56
N LEU A 85 -5.46 17.85 -9.98
CA LEU A 85 -5.35 16.94 -11.09
C LEU A 85 -5.73 15.50 -10.76
N ILE A 86 -5.82 15.10 -9.48
CA ILE A 86 -6.12 13.71 -9.11
C ILE A 86 -7.40 13.62 -8.26
N THR A 87 -8.31 12.73 -8.67
CA THR A 87 -9.52 12.38 -7.91
C THR A 87 -9.22 11.18 -7.02
N PRO A 88 -9.18 11.34 -5.68
CA PRO A 88 -8.91 10.25 -4.75
C PRO A 88 -9.97 9.14 -4.87
N THR A 89 -9.53 7.88 -4.91
CA THR A 89 -10.40 6.70 -4.90
C THR A 89 -10.11 5.81 -3.71
N HIS A 90 -8.84 5.70 -3.32
CA HIS A 90 -8.39 4.94 -2.17
C HIS A 90 -7.31 5.73 -1.44
N TRP A 91 -7.18 5.45 -0.14
CA TRP A 91 -6.10 5.96 0.68
C TRP A 91 -5.54 4.84 1.54
N ARG A 92 -4.41 5.13 2.18
CA ARG A 92 -3.78 4.24 3.15
C ARG A 92 -2.83 5.00 4.06
N SER A 93 -2.63 4.51 5.27
CA SER A 93 -1.63 5.11 6.14
C SER A 93 -0.22 4.87 5.60
N ILE A 94 0.65 5.86 5.77
CA ILE A 94 2.10 5.78 5.48
C ILE A 94 2.87 5.37 6.74
N ASN A 95 2.28 5.57 7.92
CA ASN A 95 2.89 5.20 9.18
C ASN A 95 2.76 3.69 9.41
N TYR A 96 3.79 2.95 9.01
CA TYR A 96 4.10 1.66 9.60
C TYR A 96 4.74 1.91 10.97
N LYS A 97 3.92 1.97 12.02
CA LYS A 97 4.42 1.74 13.38
C LYS A 97 4.81 0.29 13.57
#